data_AF-A0A0S4Q9W0-F1
#
_entry.id   AF-A0A0S4Q9W0-F1
#
_cell.length_a   1.000
_cell.length_b   1.000
_cell.length_c   1.000
_cell.angle_alpha   90.00
_cell.angle_beta   90.00
_cell.angle_gamma   90.00
#
_symmetry.space_group_name_H-M   'P 1'
#
loop_
_entity.id
_entity.type
_entity.pdbx_description
1 polymer ?
#
loop_
_entity_poly.entity_id
_entity_poly.type
_entity_poly.pdbx_seq_one_letter_code
_entity_poly.pdbx_strand_id
1 'polypeptide(L)'
;MVLLLKSLGHQAVAYPDAETFFRQEPPGSGDTIIIDLLLPGISGVKVIRWLQHLANPPAIIAISGQPQSAIEAQFRGMEIPRLLRKPLTEDILTQELG
;
A
#
# COMPACT_ATOMS: atom_id res chain seq x y z
N MET A 1 8.13 2.09 -10.29
CA MET A 1 7.16 1.11 -9.76
C MET A 1 6.04 0.79 -10.74
N VAL A 2 5.19 1.75 -11.16
CA VAL A 2 4.07 1.45 -12.10
C VAL A 2 4.54 0.77 -13.40
N LEU A 3 5.60 1.27 -14.04
CA LEU A 3 6.13 0.67 -15.26
C LEU A 3 6.61 -0.78 -15.05
N LEU A 4 7.28 -1.06 -13.93
CA LEU A 4 7.73 -2.40 -13.56
C LEU A 4 6.54 -3.36 -13.37
N LEU A 5 5.51 -2.92 -12.64
CA LEU A 5 4.31 -3.74 -12.42
C LEU A 5 3.59 -4.04 -13.74
N LYS A 6 3.53 -3.05 -14.64
CA LYS A 6 3.01 -3.25 -16.00
C LYS A 6 3.85 -4.24 -16.81
N SER A 7 5.19 -4.19 -16.70
CA SER A 7 6.04 -5.18 -17.40
C SER A 7 5.91 -6.59 -16.84
N LEU A 8 5.49 -6.75 -15.59
CA LEU A 8 5.14 -8.04 -14.97
C LEU A 8 3.72 -8.52 -15.34
N GLY A 9 2.97 -7.76 -16.16
CA GLY A 9 1.64 -8.14 -16.63
C GLY A 9 0.47 -7.55 -15.84
N HIS A 10 0.73 -6.73 -14.82
CA HIS A 10 -0.33 -6.13 -13.99
C HIS A 10 -0.93 -4.86 -14.61
N GLN A 11 -2.22 -4.62 -14.35
CA GLN A 11 -2.83 -3.31 -14.56
C GLN A 11 -2.52 -2.41 -13.35
N ALA A 12 -1.58 -1.49 -13.51
CA ALA A 12 -1.12 -0.62 -12.42
C ALA A 12 -1.40 0.86 -12.67
N VAL A 13 -1.86 1.54 -11.62
CA VAL A 13 -2.06 3.00 -11.55
C VAL A 13 -1.44 3.48 -10.23
N ALA A 14 -0.86 4.68 -10.22
CA ALA A 14 -0.36 5.30 -9.00
C ALA A 14 -1.05 6.62 -8.72
N TYR A 15 -1.25 6.89 -7.44
CA TYR A 15 -1.81 8.13 -6.92
C TYR A 15 -0.75 8.78 -6.02
N PRO A 16 -0.50 10.09 -6.15
CA PRO A 16 0.52 10.78 -5.36
C PRO A 16 0.12 10.97 -3.88
N ASP A 17 -1.18 10.90 -3.58
CA ASP A 17 -1.74 11.14 -2.26
C ASP A 17 -3.03 10.32 -2.07
N ALA A 18 -3.53 10.28 -0.83
CA ALA A 18 -4.73 9.53 -0.52
C ALA A 18 -5.99 10.19 -1.10
N GLU A 19 -6.00 11.52 -1.20
CA GLU A 19 -7.12 12.32 -1.65
C GLU A 19 -7.46 12.04 -3.12
N THR A 20 -6.45 11.90 -3.97
CA THR A 20 -6.59 11.49 -5.38
C THR A 20 -6.98 10.02 -5.51
N PHE A 21 -6.50 9.15 -4.62
CA PHE A 21 -6.93 7.75 -4.53
C PHE A 21 -8.41 7.62 -4.12
N PHE A 22 -8.86 8.35 -3.11
CA PHE A 22 -10.26 8.31 -2.62
C PHE A 22 -11.29 8.89 -3.60
N ARG A 23 -10.85 9.59 -4.64
CA ARG A 23 -11.73 10.05 -5.73
C ARG A 23 -12.10 8.94 -6.72
N GLN A 24 -11.45 7.79 -6.64
CA GLN A 24 -11.70 6.64 -7.51
C GLN A 24 -12.73 5.70 -6.90
N GLU A 25 -13.20 4.75 -7.69
CA GLU A 25 -13.98 3.63 -7.17
C GLU A 25 -13.15 2.84 -6.14
N PRO A 26 -13.75 2.40 -5.02
CA PRO A 26 -13.04 1.57 -4.06
C PRO A 26 -12.53 0.28 -4.69
N PRO A 27 -11.29 -0.14 -4.37
CA PRO A 27 -10.75 -1.39 -4.88
C PRO A 27 -11.54 -2.59 -4.33
N GLY A 28 -11.58 -3.65 -5.13
CA GLY A 28 -12.20 -4.92 -4.76
C GLY A 28 -11.19 -5.95 -4.27
N SER A 29 -11.68 -7.13 -3.89
CA SER A 29 -10.85 -8.24 -3.38
C SER A 29 -9.88 -8.84 -4.40
N GLY A 30 -10.03 -8.52 -5.70
CA GLY A 30 -9.09 -8.93 -6.75
C GLY A 30 -7.90 -7.97 -6.91
N ASP A 31 -7.92 -6.82 -6.24
CA ASP A 31 -6.89 -5.80 -6.37
C ASP A 31 -5.81 -5.96 -5.29
N THR A 32 -4.63 -5.42 -5.58
CA THR A 32 -3.55 -5.25 -4.60
C THR A 32 -3.22 -3.76 -4.47
N ILE A 33 -3.29 -3.25 -3.24
CA ILE A 33 -2.97 -1.87 -2.92
C ILE A 33 -1.61 -1.81 -2.24
N ILE A 34 -0.67 -1.18 -2.93
CA ILE A 34 0.66 -0.89 -2.44
C ILE A 34 0.68 0.55 -1.94
N ILE A 35 0.94 0.77 -0.65
CA ILE A 35 0.80 2.08 -0.01
C ILE A 35 2.03 2.49 0.79
N ASP A 36 2.51 3.70 0.54
CA ASP A 36 3.53 4.33 1.38
C ASP A 36 2.92 4.76 2.72
N LEU A 37 3.56 4.46 3.84
CA LEU A 37 3.09 4.97 5.13
C LEU A 37 3.36 6.48 5.27
N LEU A 38 4.38 6.98 4.57
CA LEU A 38 4.75 8.39 4.56
C LEU A 38 4.11 9.12 3.37
N LEU A 39 2.78 9.15 3.34
CA LEU A 39 2.03 10.01 2.41
C LEU A 39 1.95 11.45 2.90
N PRO A 40 1.97 12.44 1.98
CA PRO A 40 1.56 13.80 2.32
C PRO A 40 0.06 13.84 2.63
N GLY A 41 -0.35 14.72 3.54
CA GLY A 41 -1.77 14.88 3.90
C GLY A 41 -2.30 13.72 4.73
N ILE A 42 -3.24 12.94 4.18
CA ILE A 42 -3.80 11.78 4.89
C ILE A 42 -2.74 10.68 5.00
N SER A 43 -2.44 10.27 6.24
CA SER A 43 -1.51 9.18 6.54
C SER A 43 -1.92 7.87 5.87
N GLY A 44 -0.94 7.12 5.34
CA GLY A 44 -1.17 5.81 4.74
C GLY A 44 -1.86 4.82 5.69
N VAL A 45 -1.64 4.92 7.01
CA VAL A 45 -2.34 4.06 7.99
C VAL A 45 -3.84 4.31 8.02
N LYS A 46 -4.29 5.56 7.79
CA LYS A 46 -5.74 5.86 7.69
C LYS A 46 -6.35 5.23 6.43
N VAL A 47 -5.62 5.23 5.32
CA VAL A 47 -6.06 4.58 4.08
C VAL A 47 -6.13 3.07 4.27
N ILE A 48 -5.11 2.46 4.88
CA ILE A 48 -5.10 1.03 5.23
C ILE A 48 -6.29 0.66 6.10
N ARG A 49 -6.56 1.45 7.14
CA ARG A 49 -7.73 1.26 8.00
C ARG A 49 -9.01 1.27 7.19
N TRP A 50 -9.18 2.23 6.29
CA TRP A 50 -10.36 2.30 5.43
C TRP A 50 -10.49 1.07 4.52
N LEU A 51 -9.40 0.65 3.87
CA LEU A 51 -9.36 -0.54 2.99
C LEU A 51 -9.77 -1.82 3.72
N GLN A 52 -9.28 -2.02 4.96
CA GLN A 52 -9.61 -3.18 5.78
C GLN A 52 -11.09 -3.25 6.19
N HIS A 53 -11.83 -2.13 6.14
CA HIS A 53 -13.26 -2.08 6.47
C HIS A 53 -14.17 -2.13 5.24
N LEU A 54 -13.63 -2.30 4.03
CA LEU A 54 -14.43 -2.54 2.83
C LEU A 54 -15.11 -3.91 2.91
N ALA A 55 -16.28 -4.03 2.27
CA ALA A 55 -17.02 -5.30 2.23
C ALA A 55 -16.22 -6.43 1.56
N ASN A 56 -15.44 -6.09 0.52
CA ASN A 56 -14.52 -6.99 -0.18
C ASN A 56 -13.12 -6.35 -0.17
N PRO A 57 -12.35 -6.48 0.92
CA PRO A 57 -11.09 -5.77 1.07
C PRO A 57 -10.03 -6.30 0.07
N PRO A 58 -9.22 -5.42 -0.55
CA PRO A 58 -8.11 -5.85 -1.40
C PRO A 58 -6.96 -6.43 -0.57
N ALA A 59 -5.99 -7.04 -1.24
CA ALA A 59 -4.68 -7.29 -0.62
C ALA A 59 -3.97 -5.95 -0.36
N ILE A 60 -3.36 -5.80 0.82
CA ILE A 60 -2.71 -4.55 1.24
C ILE A 60 -1.24 -4.82 1.51
N ILE A 61 -0.37 -4.01 0.90
CA ILE A 61 1.08 -4.02 1.12
C ILE A 61 1.50 -2.61 1.52
N ALA A 62 1.93 -2.44 2.77
CA ALA A 62 2.52 -1.22 3.25
C ALA A 62 4.00 -1.10 2.84
N ILE A 63 4.47 0.11 2.58
CA ILE A 63 5.86 0.43 2.33
C ILE A 63 6.30 1.49 3.32
N SER A 64 7.43 1.30 4.00
CA SER A 64 8.01 2.35 4.82
C SER A 64 9.52 2.23 4.98
N GLY A 65 10.17 3.39 5.14
CA GLY A 65 11.57 3.50 5.59
C GLY A 65 11.70 3.81 7.09
N GLN A 66 10.59 4.05 7.80
CA GLN A 66 10.62 4.45 9.21
C GLN A 66 11.09 3.32 10.12
N PRO A 67 11.69 3.58 11.29
CA PRO A 67 12.02 2.52 12.26
C PRO A 67 10.81 1.65 12.62
N GLN A 68 11.03 0.37 12.92
CA GLN A 68 9.97 -0.58 13.23
C GLN A 68 9.05 -0.09 14.37
N SER A 69 9.63 0.46 15.43
CA SER A 69 8.88 1.03 16.56
C SER A 69 7.95 2.19 16.17
N ALA A 70 8.35 3.01 15.19
CA ALA A 70 7.52 4.09 14.68
C ALA A 70 6.35 3.56 13.82
N ILE A 71 6.54 2.43 13.14
CA ILE A 71 5.47 1.76 12.40
C ILE A 71 4.48 1.16 13.39
N GLU A 72 4.96 0.37 14.35
CA GLU A 72 4.13 -0.24 15.40
C GLU A 72 3.31 0.80 16.17
N ALA A 73 3.90 1.95 16.47
CA ALA A 73 3.19 3.06 17.11
C ALA A 73 2.03 3.60 16.27
N GLN A 74 2.16 3.64 14.94
CA GLN A 74 1.09 4.12 14.05
C GLN A 74 -0.05 3.10 13.92
N PHE A 75 0.24 1.81 14.02
CA PHE A 75 -0.74 0.72 13.91
C PHE A 75 -1.30 0.24 15.26
N ARG A 76 -1.15 0.99 16.36
CA ARG A 76 -1.67 0.56 17.67
C ARG A 76 -3.16 0.20 17.61
N GLY A 77 -3.47 -1.05 17.98
CA GLY A 77 -4.83 -1.59 17.95
C GLY A 77 -5.27 -2.09 16.57
N MET A 78 -4.33 -2.33 15.66
CA MET A 78 -4.54 -2.85 14.32
C MET A 78 -3.40 -3.79 13.93
N GLU A 79 -3.71 -4.83 13.17
CA GLU A 79 -2.68 -5.66 12.57
C GLU A 79 -1.98 -4.90 11.44
N ILE A 80 -0.65 -4.88 11.47
CA ILE A 80 0.16 -4.31 10.39
C ILE A 80 0.00 -5.26 9.20
N PRO A 81 -0.45 -4.78 8.02
CA PRO A 81 -0.50 -5.62 6.82
C PRO A 81 0.92 -6.02 6.40
N ARG A 82 1.04 -6.80 5.31
CA ARG A 82 2.35 -7.10 4.73
C ARG A 82 3.15 -5.81 4.55
N LEU A 83 4.36 -5.75 5.10
CA LEU A 83 5.20 -4.55 5.13
C LEU A 83 6.49 -4.79 4.35
N LEU A 84 6.72 -3.98 3.32
CA LEU A 84 7.98 -3.91 2.60
C LEU A 84 8.81 -2.71 3.07
N ARG A 85 10.11 -2.94 3.26
CA ARG A 85 11.04 -1.94 3.75
C ARG A 85 11.68 -1.19 2.58
N LYS A 86 11.78 0.14 2.69
CA LYS A 86 12.60 0.93 1.75
C LYS A 86 14.10 0.71 2.04
N PRO A 87 14.98 0.73 1.01
CA PRO A 87 14.66 0.95 -0.40
C PRO A 87 14.03 -0.29 -1.07
N LEU A 88 13.02 -0.05 -1.91
CA LEU A 88 12.41 -1.11 -2.72
C LEU A 88 13.22 -1.30 -4.00
N THR A 89 13.78 -2.49 -4.16
CA THR A 89 14.48 -2.90 -5.40
C THR A 89 13.50 -3.63 -6.33
N GLU A 90 13.86 -3.72 -7.61
CA GLU A 90 13.06 -4.46 -8.59
C GLU A 90 12.94 -5.95 -8.23
N ASP A 91 14.01 -6.55 -7.70
CA ASP A 91 14.01 -7.95 -7.25
C ASP A 91 12.99 -8.19 -6.13
N ILE A 92 12.94 -7.30 -5.12
CA ILE A 92 11.96 -7.40 -4.02
C ILE A 92 10.54 -7.31 -4.57
N LEU A 93 10.29 -6.35 -5.46
CA LEU A 93 8.95 -6.18 -6.03
C LEU A 93 8.56 -7.36 -6.91
N THR A 94 9.50 -7.94 -7.66
CA THR A 94 9.24 -9.11 -8.51
C THR A 94 9.01 -10.37 -7.67
N GLN A 95 9.73 -10.54 -6.56
CA GLN A 95 9.51 -11.68 -5.66
C GLN A 95 8.15 -11.58 -4.93
N GLU A 96 7.72 -10.38 -4.59
CA GLU A 96 6.52 -10.14 -3.80
C GLU A 96 5.24 -10.04 -4.65
N LEU A 97 5.37 -9.64 -5.92
CA LEU A 97 4.25 -9.30 -6.82
C LEU A 97 4.31 -10.00 -8.18
N GLY A 98 5.33 -10.82 -8.44
CA GLY A 98 5.48 -11.61 -9.66
C GLY A 98 4.59 -12.85 -9.71
#